data_AF-A0A434VAZ2-F1
#
_entry.id   AF-A0A434VAZ2-F1
#
_cell.length_a   1.000
_cell.length_b   1.000
_cell.length_c   1.000
_cell.angle_alpha   90.00
_cell.angle_beta   90.00
_cell.angle_gamma   90.00
#
_symmetry.space_group_name_H-M   'P 1'
#
loop_
_entity.id
_entity.type
_entity.pdbx_description
1 polymer ?
#
loop_
_entity_poly.entity_id
_entity_poly.type
_entity_poly.pdbx_seq_one_letter_code
_entity_poly.pdbx_strand_id
1 'polypeptide(L)' 'MALLFANAPDGGLTSKVPQAPAAQALQPTRIAIDNDTHAIRFYIDGRQVALLDASGFKH' A
#
# COMPACT_ATOMS: atom_id res chain seq x y z
N MET A 1 -37.35 -11.48 -30.03
CA MET A 1 -36.31 -12.47 -30.39
C MET A 1 -35.47 -12.73 -29.15
N ALA A 2 -35.49 -13.96 -28.64
CA ALA A 2 -34.77 -14.36 -27.42
C ALA A 2 -33.66 -15.34 -27.80
N LEU A 3 -32.43 -15.07 -27.39
CA LEU A 3 -31.29 -15.99 -27.56
C LEU A 3 -31.25 -16.92 -26.34
N LEU A 4 -31.67 -18.17 -26.53
CA LEU A 4 -31.41 -19.27 -25.60
C LEU A 4 -29.92 -19.61 -25.65
N PHE A 5 -29.18 -19.32 -24.59
CA PHE A 5 -27.82 -19.83 -24.40
C PHE A 5 -27.90 -21.19 -23.71
N ALA A 6 -28.13 -22.24 -24.50
CA ALA A 6 -28.00 -23.62 -24.05
C ALA A 6 -26.53 -24.05 -24.17
N ASN A 7 -25.95 -24.52 -23.06
CA ASN A 7 -24.64 -25.18 -22.91
C ASN A 7 -23.40 -24.27 -22.92
N ALA A 8 -22.95 -23.88 -21.72
CA ALA A 8 -21.54 -23.72 -21.44
C ALA A 8 -21.12 -24.81 -20.44
N PRO A 9 -20.03 -25.56 -20.68
CA PRO A 9 -19.57 -26.61 -19.77
C PRO A 9 -19.14 -26.04 -18.42
N ASP A 10 -19.33 -26.82 -17.36
CA ASP A 10 -18.95 -26.50 -15.99
C ASP A 10 -17.50 -26.02 -15.90
N GLY A 11 -17.31 -24.72 -15.63
CA GLY A 11 -16.04 -24.09 -15.33
C GLY A 11 -15.55 -24.47 -13.94
N GLY A 12 -15.44 -25.77 -13.68
CA GLY A 12 -14.85 -26.31 -12.46
C GLY A 12 -13.34 -26.12 -12.48
N LEU A 13 -12.86 -24.99 -11.96
CA LEU A 13 -11.50 -24.87 -11.42
C LEU A 13 -11.58 -24.07 -10.13
N THR A 14 -11.83 -24.76 -9.01
CA THR A 14 -11.49 -24.22 -7.69
C THR A 14 -9.97 -24.22 -7.56
N SER A 15 -9.34 -23.23 -8.17
CA SER A 15 -7.95 -22.88 -7.93
C SER A 15 -7.89 -22.28 -6.52
N LYS A 16 -7.83 -23.13 -5.50
CA LYS A 16 -7.40 -22.71 -4.16
C LYS A 16 -5.95 -22.26 -4.29
N VAL A 17 -5.76 -20.98 -4.56
CA VAL A 17 -4.47 -20.31 -4.38
C VAL A 17 -4.09 -20.52 -2.92
N PRO A 18 -2.95 -21.17 -2.61
CA PRO A 18 -2.46 -21.22 -1.25
C PRO A 18 -2.29 -19.78 -0.79
N GLN A 19 -2.98 -19.38 0.27
CA GLN A 19 -2.80 -18.07 0.86
C GLN A 19 -1.34 -17.98 1.32
N ALA A 20 -0.53 -17.27 0.54
CA ALA A 20 0.83 -16.95 0.91
C ALA A 20 0.80 -16.27 2.29
N PRO A 21 1.80 -16.48 3.15
CA PRO A 21 1.92 -15.74 4.41
C PRO A 21 1.73 -14.26 4.09
N ALA A 22 0.82 -13.59 4.80
CA ALA A 22 0.63 -12.17 4.63
C ALA A 22 1.99 -11.51 4.82
N ALA A 23 2.58 -11.02 3.73
CA ALA A 23 3.79 -10.23 3.81
C ALA A 23 3.47 -9.11 4.80
N GLN A 24 4.26 -9.00 5.86
CA GLN A 24 4.14 -7.89 6.79
C GLN A 24 4.19 -6.64 5.95
N ALA A 25 3.07 -5.91 5.89
CA ALA A 25 2.98 -4.72 5.07
C ALA A 25 3.96 -3.71 5.66
N LEU A 26 5.16 -3.63 5.07
CA LEU A 26 6.12 -2.57 5.35
C LEU A 26 5.35 -1.26 5.18
N GLN A 27 5.38 -0.40 6.20
CA GLN A 27 4.69 0.87 6.10
C GLN A 27 5.28 1.64 4.91
N PRO A 28 4.43 2.24 4.06
CA PRO A 28 4.93 2.95 2.90
C PRO A 28 5.87 4.08 3.32
N THR A 29 6.90 4.33 2.52
CA THR A 29 7.71 5.54 2.63
C THR A 29 6.79 6.76 2.60
N ARG A 30 6.87 7.60 3.62
CA ARG A 30 5.93 8.72 3.84
C ARG A 30 6.68 10.00 4.14
N ILE A 31 6.12 11.11 3.68
CA ILE A 31 6.51 12.47 4.08
C ILE A 31 5.34 13.09 4.84
N ALA A 32 5.61 13.70 5.99
CA ALA A 32 4.61 14.47 6.74
C ALA A 32 5.01 15.94 6.77
N ILE A 33 4.05 16.82 6.50
CA ILE A 33 4.22 18.27 6.54
C ILE A 33 3.54 18.78 7.81
N ASP A 34 4.30 19.46 8.65
CA ASP A 34 3.84 20.13 9.86
C ASP A 34 3.84 21.64 9.58
N ASN A 35 2.65 22.18 9.35
CA ASN A 35 2.50 23.60 8.99
C ASN A 35 2.70 24.52 10.19
N ASP A 36 2.42 24.06 11.41
CA ASP A 36 2.57 24.84 12.64
C ASP A 36 4.04 25.04 12.98
N THR A 37 4.86 23.98 12.85
CA THR A 37 6.30 24.07 13.14
C THR A 37 7.16 24.35 11.91
N HIS A 38 6.54 24.58 10.74
CA HIS A 38 7.22 24.71 9.44
C HIS A 38 8.26 23.60 9.20
N ALA A 39 7.84 22.34 9.40
CA ALA A 39 8.72 21.19 9.32
C ALA A 39 8.23 20.10 8.36
N ILE A 40 9.17 19.38 7.76
CA ILE A 40 8.93 18.22 6.90
C ILE A 40 9.64 17.01 7.52
N ARG A 41 8.89 15.96 7.84
CA ARG A 41 9.39 14.71 8.44
C ARG A 41 9.35 13.58 7.43
N PHE A 42 10.45 12.85 7.31
CA PHE A 42 10.61 11.72 6.38
C PHE A 42 10.56 10.39 7.13
N TYR A 43 9.76 9.45 6.64
CA TYR A 43 9.57 8.15 7.27
C TYR A 43 9.85 7.01 6.29
N ILE A 44 10.55 5.99 6.77
CA ILE A 44 10.75 4.70 6.10
C ILE A 44 10.30 3.62 7.10
N ASP A 45 9.43 2.71 6.67
CA ASP A 45 8.88 1.65 7.52
C ASP A 45 8.25 2.17 8.82
N GLY A 46 7.69 3.38 8.79
CA GLY A 46 7.07 4.05 9.93
C GLY A 46 8.06 4.74 10.88
N ARG A 47 9.37 4.61 10.65
CA ARG A 47 10.42 5.29 11.45
C ARG A 47 10.80 6.61 10.80
N GLN A 48 10.86 7.69 11.59
CA GLN A 48 11.42 8.96 11.11
C GLN A 48 12.93 8.80 10.88
N VAL A 49 13.38 9.11 9.67
CA VAL A 49 14.80 8.99 9.26
C VAL A 49 15.44 10.33 8.93
N ALA A 50 14.64 11.39 8.74
CA ALA A 50 15.12 12.74 8.56
C ALA A 50 14.05 13.76 8.94
N LEU A 51 14.50 14.96 9.27
CA LEU A 51 13.68 16.13 9.55
C LEU A 51 14.28 17.34 8.81
N LEU A 52 13.45 18.09 8.10
CA LEU A 52 13.80 19.39 7.54
C LEU A 52 12.96 20.46 8.25
N ASP A 53 13.62 21.41 8.91
CA ASP A 53 12.97 22.56 9.52
C ASP A 53 13.70 23.86 9.13
N ALA A 54 13.34 24.99 9.74
CA ALA A 54 13.94 26.29 9.48
C ALA A 54 15.46 26.35 9.70
N SER A 55 16.03 25.42 10.46
CA SER A 55 17.48 25.31 10.68
C SER A 55 18.18 24.36 9.69
N GLY A 56 17.44 23.72 8.79
CA GLY A 56 17.96 22.82 7.76
C GLY A 56 17.66 21.34 8.01
N PHE A 57 18.37 20.46 7.30
CA PHE A 57 18.24 19.00 7.45
C PHE A 57 18.88 18.50 8.75
N LYS A 58 18.16 17.60 9.43
CA LYS A 58 18.57 16.85 10.62
C LYS A 58 18.42 15.36 10.35
N HIS A 59 19.40 14.57 10.79
CA HIS A 59 19.51 13.12 10.58
C HIS A 59 19.26 12.38 11.89
#